data_AF-A0A954L1M1-F1
#
_entry.id   AF-A0A954L1M1-F1
#
_cell.length_a   1.000
_cell.length_b   1.000
_cell.length_c   1.000
_cell.angle_alpha   90.00
_cell.angle_beta   90.00
_cell.angle_gamma   90.00
#
_symmetry.space_group_name_H-M   'P 1'
#
loop_
_entity.id
_entity.type
_entity.pdbx_description
1 polymer ?
#
loop_
_entity_poly.entity_id
_entity_poly.type
_entity_poly.pdbx_seq_one_letter_code
_entity_poly.pdbx_strand_id
1 'polypeptide(L)' 'RLSDLSLADLQQACAAIDHDVFQVLGAANAMQALQTYGSGGAGPVAERVAEWQRRLADSGVDRTES' A
#
# COMPACT_ATOMS: atom_id res chain seq x y z
N ARG A 1 10.32 -15.70 3.53
CA ARG A 1 9.93 -14.34 3.11
C ARG A 1 10.80 -13.35 3.88
N LEU A 2 10.93 -12.09 3.47
CA LEU A 2 11.75 -11.11 4.21
C LEU A 2 11.29 -10.94 5.67
N SER A 3 9.99 -10.99 5.90
CA SER A 3 9.38 -10.95 7.25
C SER A 3 9.73 -12.12 8.16
N ASP A 4 10.25 -13.21 7.60
CA ASP A 4 10.54 -14.44 8.36
C ASP A 4 12.01 -14.50 8.79
N LEU A 5 12.83 -13.55 8.34
CA LEU A 5 14.25 -13.43 8.69
C LEU A 5 14.42 -12.76 10.05
N SER A 6 15.46 -13.15 10.77
CA SER A 6 15.82 -12.45 12.01
C SER A 6 16.44 -11.09 11.71
N LEU A 7 16.47 -10.19 12.71
CA LEU A 7 17.16 -8.91 12.57
C LEU A 7 18.66 -9.11 12.22
N ALA A 8 19.30 -10.11 12.82
CA ALA A 8 20.69 -10.44 12.54
C ALA A 8 20.90 -10.84 11.07
N ASP A 9 20.00 -11.64 10.50
CA ASP A 9 20.06 -12.03 9.09
C ASP A 9 19.90 -10.81 8.16
N LEU A 10 19.01 -9.87 8.51
CA LEU A 10 18.84 -8.63 7.75
C LEU A 10 20.09 -7.74 7.86
N GLN A 11 20.69 -7.66 9.05
CA GLN A 11 21.89 -6.86 9.32
C GLN A 11 23.15 -7.38 8.62
N GLN A 12 23.19 -8.66 8.24
CA GLN A 12 24.27 -9.18 7.37
C GLN A 12 24.33 -8.45 6.02
N ALA A 13 23.21 -7.97 5.50
CA ALA A 13 23.16 -7.21 4.25
C ALA A 13 23.39 -5.70 4.47
N CYS A 14 22.88 -5.16 5.59
CA CYS A 14 23.07 -3.76 5.94
C CYS A 14 22.96 -3.56 7.46
N ALA A 15 24.08 -3.17 8.09
CA ALA A 15 24.15 -2.97 9.54
C ALA A 15 23.28 -1.81 10.06
N ALA A 16 22.80 -0.93 9.19
CA ALA A 16 21.92 0.19 9.56
C ALA A 16 20.45 -0.24 9.75
N ILE A 17 20.10 -1.49 9.44
CA ILE A 17 18.75 -2.01 9.66
C ILE A 17 18.53 -2.22 11.16
N ASP A 18 17.41 -1.69 11.66
CA ASP A 18 16.99 -1.82 13.06
C ASP A 18 15.62 -2.52 13.15
N HIS A 19 15.14 -2.73 14.37
CA HIS A 19 13.93 -3.48 14.69
C HIS A 19 12.64 -2.82 14.13
N ASP A 20 12.67 -1.53 13.81
CA ASP A 20 11.55 -0.82 13.19
C ASP A 20 11.26 -1.30 11.76
N VAL A 21 12.20 -1.98 11.09
CA VAL A 21 12.01 -2.56 9.75
C VAL A 21 10.81 -3.53 9.72
N PHE A 22 10.53 -4.23 10.82
CA PHE A 22 9.40 -5.15 10.90
C PHE A 22 8.04 -4.45 10.88
N GLN A 23 8.00 -3.13 11.12
CA GLN A 23 6.79 -2.32 10.96
C GLN A 23 6.40 -2.11 9.50
N VAL A 24 7.33 -2.32 8.55
CA VAL A 24 7.09 -2.14 7.11
C VAL A 24 7.19 -3.44 6.31
N LEU A 25 7.89 -4.46 6.81
CA LEU A 25 8.02 -5.74 6.12
C LEU A 25 6.68 -6.49 6.03
N GLY A 26 6.40 -7.04 4.84
CA GLY A 26 5.16 -7.75 4.52
C GLY A 26 4.15 -6.86 3.80
N ALA A 27 3.33 -7.46 2.94
CA ALA A 27 2.44 -6.73 2.04
C ALA A 27 1.44 -5.81 2.79
N ALA A 28 0.88 -6.29 3.90
CA ALA A 28 -0.07 -5.50 4.70
C ALA A 28 0.58 -4.30 5.38
N ASN A 29 1.80 -4.47 5.90
CA ASN A 29 2.56 -3.42 6.57
C ASN A 29 3.06 -2.38 5.57
N ALA A 30 3.58 -2.84 4.43
CA ALA A 30 3.99 -1.98 3.33
C ALA A 30 2.82 -1.12 2.83
N MET A 31 1.64 -1.70 2.64
CA MET A 31 0.43 -0.97 2.27
C MET A 31 0.05 0.09 3.32
N GLN A 32 0.18 -0.19 4.62
CA GLN A 32 -0.12 0.78 5.68
C GLN A 32 0.90 1.92 5.77
N ALA A 33 2.16 1.66 5.41
CA ALA A 33 3.21 2.68 5.37
C ALA A 33 3.03 3.67 4.20
N LEU A 34 2.33 3.25 3.14
CA LEU A 34 2.00 4.11 2.01
C LEU A 34 0.84 5.04 2.36
N GLN A 35 1.14 6.31 2.62
CA GLN A 35 0.13 7.30 3.07
C GLN A 35 0.09 8.55 2.20
N THR A 36 0.99 8.67 1.21
CA THR A 36 1.06 9.84 0.34
C THR A 36 0.01 9.79 -0.77
N TYR A 37 -0.36 10.97 -1.27
CA TYR A 37 -1.29 11.11 -2.38
C TYR A 37 -0.87 10.27 -3.58
N GLY A 38 -1.82 9.50 -4.13
CA GLY A 38 -1.59 8.63 -5.29
C GLY A 38 -0.79 7.35 -5.01
N SER A 39 -0.43 7.07 -3.74
CA SER A 39 0.23 5.83 -3.38
C SER A 39 -0.72 4.62 -3.36
N GLY A 40 -0.17 3.42 -3.25
CA GLY A 40 -0.93 2.17 -3.14
C GLY A 40 -1.49 1.86 -1.75
N GLY A 41 -1.48 2.83 -0.83
CA GLY A 41 -2.04 2.66 0.50
C GLY A 41 -3.56 2.65 0.51
N ALA A 42 -4.15 2.05 1.55
CA ALA A 42 -5.60 1.88 1.65
C ALA A 42 -6.37 3.22 1.56
N GLY A 43 -5.90 4.27 2.24
CA GLY A 43 -6.51 5.61 2.20
C GLY A 43 -6.44 6.23 0.79
N PRO A 44 -5.24 6.43 0.23
CA PRO A 44 -5.08 6.96 -1.12
C PRO A 44 -5.85 6.18 -2.20
N VAL A 45 -5.90 4.85 -2.12
CA VAL A 45 -6.68 4.02 -3.04
C VAL A 45 -8.18 4.26 -2.87
N ALA A 46 -8.69 4.31 -1.64
CA ALA A 46 -10.10 4.62 -1.39
C ALA A 46 -10.52 5.99 -1.94
N GLU A 47 -9.65 7.00 -1.78
CA GLU A 47 -9.86 8.34 -2.36
C GLU A 47 -9.92 8.28 -3.89
N ARG A 48 -9.02 7.54 -4.54
CA ARG A 48 -9.03 7.36 -6.00
C ARG A 48 -10.30 6.66 -6.46
N VAL A 49 -10.72 5.60 -5.79
CA VAL A 49 -11.95 4.86 -6.12
C VAL A 49 -13.17 5.79 -6.04
N ALA A 50 -13.28 6.57 -4.96
CA ALA A 50 -14.37 7.53 -4.80
C ALA A 50 -14.36 8.63 -5.88
N GLU A 51 -13.18 9.13 -6.24
CA GLU A 51 -13.04 10.10 -7.34
C GLU A 51 -13.53 9.53 -8.67
N TRP A 52 -13.08 8.32 -9.03
CA TRP A 52 -13.48 7.69 -10.28
C TRP A 52 -14.97 7.34 -10.32
N GLN A 53 -15.56 6.92 -9.19
CA GLN A 53 -17.00 6.70 -9.09
C GLN A 53 -17.79 7.96 -9.40
N ARG A 54 -17.38 9.12 -8.86
CA ARG A 54 -18.00 10.42 -9.19
C ARG A 54 -17.85 10.77 -10.66
N ARG A 55 -16.63 10.67 -11.20
CA ARG A 55 -16.34 11.00 -12.61
C ARG A 55 -17.15 10.14 -13.59
N LEU A 56 -17.29 8.84 -13.31
CA LEU A 56 -18.07 7.94 -14.14
C LEU A 56 -19.57 8.24 -14.08
N ALA A 57 -20.09 8.62 -12.91
CA ALA A 57 -21.47 9.07 -12.76
C ALA A 57 -21.74 10.36 -13.55
N ASP A 58 -20.81 11.33 -13.49
CA ASP A 58 -20.93 12.61 -14.19
C ASP A 58 -20.74 12.47 -15.71
N SER A 59 -19.98 11.47 -16.17
CA SER A 59 -19.71 11.24 -17.60
C SER A 59 -20.86 10.53 -18.32
N GLY A 60 -21.96 10.18 -17.64
CA GLY A 60 -23.11 9.50 -18.24
C GLY A 60 -22.80 8.10 -18.78
N VAL A 61 -21.71 7.46 -18.31
CA VAL A 61 -21.39 6.07 -18.66
C VAL A 61 -22.34 5.17 -17.88
N ASP A 62 -23.46 4.83 -18.51
CA ASP A 62 -24.45 3.89 -18.02
C ASP A 62 -23.79 2.50 -17.87
N ARG A 63 -23.75 1.98 -16.64
CA ARG A 63 -23.34 0.59 -16.37
C ARG A 63 -24.53 -0.32 -16.67
N THR A 64 -24.87 -0.47 -17.93
CA THR A 64 -25.68 -1.59 -18.39
C THR A 64 -24.78 -2.81 -18.54
N GLU A 65 -24.64 -3.59 -17.48
CA GLU A 65 -24.28 -5.00 -17.57
C GLU A 65 -25.48 -5.81 -17.06
N SER A 66 -26.10 -6.54 -17.99
CA SER A 66 -27.13 -7.57 -17.78
C SER A 66 -26.51 -8.90 -17.37
#